data_AF-A0A3C0U8W6-F1
#
_entry.id   AF-A0A3C0U8W6-F1
#
_cell.length_a   1.000
_cell.length_b   1.000
_cell.length_c   1.000
_cell.angle_alpha   90.00
_cell.angle_beta   90.00
_cell.angle_gamma   90.00
#
_symmetry.space_group_name_H-M   'P 1'
#
loop_
_entity.id
_entity.type
_entity.pdbx_description
1 polymer ?
#
loop_
_entity_poly.entity_id
_entity_poly.type
_entity_poly.pdbx_seq_one_letter_code
_entity_poly.pdbx_strand_id
1 'polypeptide(L)'
;QDGLDDAEKPQEVGGEHWLQFLGLRSTMAVWSLTMISRVFYAAAASRAVRITARPTAEHVGYCRCKDVCPACAGELNTVFERRTA
;
A
#
# COMPACT_ATOMS: atom_id res chain seq x y z
N GLN A 1 -12.54 -7.00 -10.40
CA GLN A 1 -12.91 -5.89 -9.52
C GLN A 1 -11.63 -5.17 -9.17
N ASP A 2 -11.36 -4.06 -9.85
CA ASP A 2 -10.25 -3.18 -9.47
C ASP A 2 -10.69 -2.51 -8.18
N GLY A 3 -10.09 -2.85 -7.04
CA GLY A 3 -10.48 -2.42 -5.69
C GLY A 3 -10.31 -0.92 -5.40
N LEU A 4 -10.58 -0.07 -6.39
CA LEU A 4 -10.52 1.38 -6.36
C LEU A 4 -11.91 2.03 -6.38
N ASP A 5 -12.99 1.26 -6.51
CA ASP A 5 -14.35 1.79 -6.58
C ASP A 5 -14.77 2.53 -5.29
N ASP A 6 -14.19 2.12 -4.15
CA ASP A 6 -14.39 2.76 -2.84
C ASP A 6 -13.15 3.58 -2.38
N ALA A 7 -12.17 3.81 -3.26
CA ALA A 7 -10.94 4.50 -2.88
C ALA A 7 -11.15 6.01 -2.76
N GLU A 8 -10.86 6.55 -1.58
CA GLU A 8 -10.85 8.00 -1.35
C GLU A 8 -9.66 8.65 -2.09
N LYS A 9 -9.88 9.85 -2.64
CA LYS A 9 -8.84 10.63 -3.31
C LYS A 9 -7.72 10.96 -2.30
N PRO A 10 -6.44 10.64 -2.61
CA PRO A 10 -5.32 11.10 -1.80
C PRO A 10 -5.28 12.62 -1.64
N GLN A 11 -4.87 13.12 -0.47
CA GLN A 11 -4.89 14.55 -0.17
C GLN A 11 -4.03 15.36 -1.14
N GLU A 12 -2.90 14.80 -1.55
CA GLU A 12 -1.87 15.39 -2.40
C GLU A 12 -2.26 15.46 -3.88
N VAL A 13 -3.31 14.73 -4.29
CA VAL A 13 -3.76 14.67 -5.68
C VAL A 13 -4.88 15.68 -5.92
N GLY A 14 -4.70 16.57 -6.91
CA GLY A 14 -5.76 17.50 -7.33
C GLY A 14 -7.01 16.78 -7.84
N GLY A 15 -8.19 17.36 -7.62
CA GLY A 15 -9.47 16.74 -8.01
C GLY A 15 -9.59 16.44 -9.50
N GLU A 16 -9.08 17.33 -10.36
CA GLU A 16 -9.04 17.14 -11.81
C GLU A 16 -8.21 15.90 -12.20
N HIS A 17 -6.98 15.79 -11.70
CA HIS A 17 -6.11 14.64 -11.97
C HIS A 17 -6.71 13.34 -11.42
N TRP A 18 -7.39 13.40 -10.29
CA TRP A 18 -8.09 12.23 -9.74
C TRP A 18 -9.22 11.77 -10.68
N LEU A 19 -10.06 12.69 -11.17
CA LEU A 19 -11.12 12.36 -12.11
C LEU A 19 -10.57 11.82 -13.43
N GLN A 20 -9.49 12.41 -13.95
CA GLN A 20 -8.80 11.91 -15.14
C GLN A 20 -8.31 10.48 -14.93
N PHE A 21 -7.69 10.19 -13.77
CA PHE A 21 -7.25 8.85 -13.41
C PHE A 21 -8.41 7.85 -13.32
N LEU A 22 -9.52 8.24 -12.69
CA LEU A 22 -10.72 7.40 -12.62
C LEU A 22 -11.33 7.13 -14.01
N GLY A 23 -11.18 8.06 -14.95
CA GLY A 23 -11.57 7.88 -16.36
C GLY A 23 -10.77 6.78 -17.09
N LEU A 24 -9.59 6.41 -16.58
CA LEU A 24 -8.74 5.38 -17.17
C LEU A 24 -9.09 3.94 -16.72
N ARG A 25 -10.05 3.76 -15.81
CA ARG A 25 -10.39 2.45 -15.23
C ARG A 25 -10.88 1.41 -16.23
N SER A 26 -11.48 1.84 -17.35
CA SER A 26 -11.89 0.93 -18.43
C SER A 26 -10.73 0.48 -19.32
N THR A 27 -9.50 0.91 -19.03
CA THR A 27 -8.29 0.62 -19.82
C THR A 27 -7.26 -0.16 -19.00
N MET A 28 -6.22 -0.66 -19.66
CA MET A 28 -5.08 -1.31 -19.01
C MET A 28 -4.17 -0.35 -18.22
N ALA A 29 -4.43 0.97 -18.24
CA ALA A 29 -3.57 1.96 -17.60
C ALA A 29 -3.55 1.80 -16.07
N VAL A 30 -4.71 1.62 -15.43
CA VAL A 30 -4.80 1.42 -13.97
C VAL A 30 -4.11 0.12 -13.55
N TRP A 31 -4.30 -0.96 -14.32
CA TRP A 31 -3.62 -2.22 -14.08
C TRP A 31 -2.10 -2.10 -14.22
N SER A 32 -1.63 -1.43 -15.29
CA SER A 32 -0.21 -1.22 -15.55
C SER A 32 0.44 -0.35 -14.47
N LEU A 33 -0.23 0.73 -14.06
CA LEU A 33 0.21 1.57 -12.94
C LEU A 33 0.27 0.77 -11.65
N THR A 34 -0.71 -0.09 -11.38
CA THR A 34 -0.69 -0.98 -10.21
C THR A 34 0.52 -1.92 -10.25
N MET A 35 0.89 -2.47 -11.41
CA MET A 35 2.09 -3.30 -11.55
C MET A 35 3.36 -2.50 -11.29
N ILE A 36 3.47 -1.29 -11.84
CA ILE A 36 4.61 -0.39 -11.62
C ILE A 36 4.73 -0.01 -10.14
N SER A 37 3.62 0.39 -9.51
CA SER A 37 3.58 0.76 -8.08
C SER A 37 4.08 -0.37 -7.18
N ARG A 38 3.80 -1.64 -7.51
CA ARG A 38 4.33 -2.80 -6.76
C ARG A 38 5.86 -2.88 -6.82
N VAL A 39 6.46 -2.60 -7.97
CA VAL A 39 7.93 -2.60 -8.12
C VAL A 39 8.56 -1.48 -7.29
N PHE A 40 8.02 -0.26 -7.37
CA PHE A 40 8.49 0.87 -6.56
C PHE A 40 8.32 0.61 -5.07
N TYR A 41 7.19 0.04 -4.66
CA TYR A 41 6.98 -0.35 -3.27
C TYR A 41 8.01 -1.38 -2.80
N ALA A 42 8.25 -2.44 -3.58
CA ALA A 42 9.26 -3.45 -3.25
C ALA A 42 10.68 -2.86 -3.15
N ALA A 43 11.04 -1.95 -4.06
CA ALA A 43 12.33 -1.26 -4.04
C ALA A 43 12.48 -0.30 -2.84
N ALA A 44 11.40 0.37 -2.44
CA ALA A 44 11.38 1.19 -1.24
C ALA A 44 11.46 0.32 0.03
N ALA A 45 10.67 -0.75 0.07
CA ALA A 45 10.64 -1.72 1.17
C ALA A 45 11.99 -2.40 1.40
N SER A 46 12.76 -2.68 0.34
CA SER A 46 14.08 -3.31 0.46
C SER A 46 15.14 -2.41 1.11
N ARG A 47 14.91 -1.09 1.13
CA ARG A 47 15.80 -0.10 1.74
C ARG A 47 15.24 0.47 3.05
N ALA A 48 13.95 0.25 3.32
CA ALA A 48 13.28 0.79 4.48
C ALA A 48 13.68 0.04 5.75
N VAL A 49 14.07 0.78 6.78
CA VAL A 49 14.33 0.24 8.13
C VAL A 49 13.04 -0.22 8.80
N ARG A 50 11.92 0.44 8.47
CA ARG A 50 10.60 0.17 9.03
C ARG A 50 9.52 0.47 8.00
N ILE A 51 8.50 -0.37 7.95
CA ILE A 51 7.29 -0.12 7.17
C ILE A 51 6.13 -0.01 8.16
N THR A 52 5.56 1.19 8.29
CA THR A 52 4.41 1.44 9.15
C THR A 52 3.17 0.80 8.55
N ALA A 53 2.49 -0.05 9.32
CA ALA A 53 1.21 -0.60 8.93
C ALA A 53 0.07 0.35 9.35
N ARG A 54 -0.98 0.42 8.52
CA ARG A 54 -2.22 1.16 8.82
C ARG A 54 -3.41 0.20 8.74
N PRO A 55 -3.61 -0.67 9.76
CA PRO A 55 -4.71 -1.61 9.76
C PRO A 55 -6.06 -0.89 9.84
N THR A 56 -7.11 -1.49 9.26
CA THR A 56 -8.49 -1.04 9.49
C THR A 56 -8.96 -1.48 10.88
N ALA A 57 -9.88 -0.72 11.49
CA ALA A 57 -10.45 -1.08 12.79
C ALA A 57 -11.14 -2.45 12.75
N GLU A 58 -11.79 -2.78 11.64
CA GLU A 58 -12.40 -4.09 11.41
C GLU A 58 -11.37 -5.23 11.46
N HIS A 59 -10.22 -5.07 10.79
CA HIS A 59 -9.15 -6.06 10.83
C HIS A 59 -8.65 -6.29 12.26
N VAL A 60 -8.41 -5.23 13.02
CA VAL A 60 -7.92 -5.32 14.41
C VAL A 60 -8.94 -6.01 15.31
N GLY A 61 -10.24 -5.81 15.07
CA GLY A 61 -11.33 -6.45 15.82
C GLY A 61 -11.38 -7.96 15.65
N TYR A 62 -11.09 -8.47 14.44
CA TYR A 62 -11.20 -9.90 14.12
C TYR A 62 -9.86 -10.64 14.10
N CYS A 63 -8.72 -9.94 14.07
CA CYS A 63 -7.41 -10.57 14.00
C CYS A 63 -7.07 -11.32 15.29
N ARG A 64 -6.78 -12.63 15.15
CA ARG A 64 -6.37 -13.51 16.25
C ARG A 64 -4.86 -13.54 16.48
N CYS A 65 -4.08 -13.06 15.52
CA CYS A 65 -2.62 -13.14 15.53
C CYS A 65 -2.01 -11.81 15.95
N LYS A 66 -2.50 -11.16 17.01
CA LYS A 66 -2.14 -9.77 17.35
C LYS A 66 -0.63 -9.54 17.46
N ASP A 67 0.11 -10.49 18.00
CA ASP A 67 1.55 -10.38 18.24
C ASP A 67 2.41 -10.68 17.00
N VAL A 68 1.92 -11.48 16.07
CA VAL A 68 2.65 -11.90 14.86
C VAL A 68 2.20 -11.12 13.64
N CYS A 69 0.96 -10.64 13.64
CA CYS A 69 0.36 -9.88 12.54
C CYS A 69 1.03 -8.51 12.45
N PRO A 70 1.75 -8.23 11.35
CA PRO A 70 2.47 -6.97 11.23
C PRO A 70 1.53 -5.77 11.13
N ALA A 71 0.29 -5.99 10.68
CA ALA A 71 -0.74 -4.97 10.66
C ALA A 71 -1.17 -4.59 12.09
N CYS A 72 -1.32 -5.57 12.99
CA CYS A 72 -1.70 -5.33 14.38
C CYS A 72 -0.53 -4.81 15.24
N ALA A 73 0.70 -5.27 14.95
CA ALA A 73 1.91 -4.79 15.61
C ALA A 73 2.31 -3.36 15.19
N GLY A 74 1.62 -2.77 14.21
CA GLY A 74 1.84 -1.40 13.73
C GLY A 74 3.05 -1.25 12.80
N GLU A 75 3.90 -2.28 12.69
CA GLU A 75 5.07 -2.26 11.84
C GLU A 75 5.51 -3.64 11.36
N LEU A 76 6.11 -3.64 10.17
CA LEU A 76 6.88 -4.76 9.64
C LEU A 76 8.37 -4.49 9.89
N ASN A 77 9.00 -5.35 10.70
CA ASN A 77 10.45 -5.47 10.70
C ASN A 77 10.86 -6.19 9.41
N THR A 78 11.56 -5.51 8.52
CA THR A 78 11.99 -6.10 7.25
C THR A 78 13.22 -6.98 7.48
N VAL A 79 13.25 -8.19 6.91
CA VAL A 79 14.38 -9.14 7.00
C VAL A 79 15.54 -8.72 6.06
N PHE A 80 15.49 -7.51 5.48
CA PHE A 80 16.58 -6.96 4.67
C PHE A 80 17.71 -6.51 5.61
N GLU A 81 18.43 -7.51 6.12
CA GLU A 81 19.56 -7.38 7.02
C GLU A 81 20.60 -6.42 6.43
N ARG A 82 20.95 -5.40 7.21
CA ARG A 82 21.94 -4.37 6.88
C ARG A 82 23.30 -5.07 6.70
N ARG A 83 23.80 -5.21 5.47
CA ARG A 83 25.24 -5.42 5.26
C ARG A 83 25.96 -4.16 5.74
N THR A 84 26.48 -4.18 6.96
CA THR A 84 27.43 -3.17 7.43
C THR A 84 28.68 -3.28 6.58
N ALA A 85 29.06 -2.15 5.97
CA ALA A 85 30.32 -1.96 5.26
C ALA A 85 31.52 -2.07 6.20
#